data_AF-A0A328RF55-F1
#
_entry.id   AF-A0A328RF55-F1
#
_cell.length_a   1.000
_cell.length_b   1.000
_cell.length_c   1.000
_cell.angle_alpha   90.00
_cell.angle_beta   90.00
_cell.angle_gamma   90.00
#
_symmetry.space_group_name_H-M   'P 1'
#
loop_
_entity.id
_entity.type
_entity.pdbx_description
1 polymer ?
#
loop_
_entity_poly.entity_id
_entity_poly.type
_entity_poly.pdbx_seq_one_letter_code
_entity_poly.pdbx_strand_id
1 'polypeptide(L)'
;MLNILKHFYFEKKLSSYYSYTNMKFTLFKIVLILFLSFAFPFNLYATFSHYVGSHTSIRHLNDGIEKTLFKYRHFNKDIVRHATGCSFVMCRLSNISSFLHSASSHNTFYSCTLEKVTIANSFQKHLSFHDTLFIKSTISSSQFTNSSFKSCLFSKTKIKNTVFYKSSFTYCSFNASSFQSVLFLACTLDDFTLNELKGTSAIMGFDGLVKAAKKKQLLSHIPLQGISFHSLNLSGIRIQASSIKDCIFFKTNFKLSSISLSTFFDTRFNKASFYKATLTNGSFSYSTLTDVDFSSSVLKNMTFKEVIFKNVRFNDSVWGHLTFDNCTFIDCSFDGLKSSNVKLIKSPDLESVLKLKVKTKQQKANT
;
A
#
# COMPACT_ATOMS: atom_id res chain seq x y z
N MET A 1 -17.67 43.31 11.61
CA MET A 1 -18.45 42.10 11.24
C MET A 1 -19.61 42.41 10.26
N LEU A 2 -20.38 43.50 10.43
CA LEU A 2 -21.43 43.89 9.46
C LEU A 2 -20.93 44.44 8.10
N ASN A 3 -19.73 45.03 8.04
CA ASN A 3 -19.25 45.67 6.79
C ASN A 3 -18.58 44.72 5.78
N ILE A 4 -18.18 43.52 6.20
CA ILE A 4 -17.62 42.49 5.29
C ILE A 4 -18.76 41.69 4.62
N LEU A 5 -19.90 41.55 5.29
CA LEU A 5 -21.09 40.88 4.76
C LEU A 5 -21.85 41.72 3.71
N LYS A 6 -21.79 43.06 3.80
CA LYS A 6 -22.46 43.95 2.82
C LYS A 6 -21.78 43.94 1.45
N HIS A 7 -20.48 43.68 1.37
CA HIS A 7 -19.77 43.73 0.09
C HIS A 7 -20.06 42.51 -0.81
N PHE A 8 -20.56 41.41 -0.25
CA PHE A 8 -20.83 40.16 -0.98
C PHE A 8 -22.26 40.04 -1.52
N TYR A 9 -23.19 40.91 -1.11
CA TYR A 9 -24.58 40.83 -1.58
C TYR A 9 -24.81 41.50 -2.96
N PHE A 10 -23.78 42.16 -3.53
CA PHE A 10 -23.93 42.95 -4.77
C PHE A 10 -23.39 42.29 -6.06
N GLU A 11 -22.74 41.13 -6.00
CA GLU A 11 -22.27 40.42 -7.22
C GLU A 11 -23.11 39.17 -7.51
N LYS A 12 -24.40 39.39 -7.78
CA LYS A 12 -25.29 38.34 -8.31
C LYS A 12 -25.80 38.72 -9.70
N LYS A 13 -24.88 38.78 -10.67
CA LYS A 13 -25.20 38.69 -12.10
C LYS A 13 -23.95 38.29 -12.88
N LEU A 14 -23.87 37.01 -13.25
CA LEU A 14 -23.40 36.49 -14.54
C LEU A 14 -23.14 34.97 -14.43
N SER A 15 -23.89 34.24 -15.23
CA SER A 15 -23.89 32.78 -15.34
C SER A 15 -22.70 32.30 -16.16
N SER A 16 -21.61 31.92 -15.48
CA SER A 16 -20.56 31.03 -16.04
C SER A 16 -19.65 30.40 -14.96
N TYR A 17 -20.03 30.42 -13.68
CA TYR A 17 -19.09 30.27 -12.55
C TYR A 17 -19.25 29.00 -11.68
N TYR A 18 -19.78 27.89 -12.22
CA TYR A 18 -20.05 26.69 -11.39
C TYR A 18 -18.81 25.94 -10.88
N SER A 19 -17.62 26.08 -11.49
CA SER A 19 -16.37 25.48 -10.95
C SER A 19 -15.66 26.39 -9.95
N TYR A 20 -15.80 27.71 -10.10
CA TYR A 20 -15.08 28.71 -9.30
C TYR A 20 -15.77 28.98 -7.94
N THR A 21 -17.09 28.82 -7.86
CA THR A 21 -17.85 28.93 -6.61
C THR A 21 -17.53 27.80 -5.63
N ASN A 22 -17.34 26.57 -6.12
CA ASN A 22 -16.90 25.44 -5.28
C ASN A 22 -15.46 25.62 -4.77
N MET A 23 -14.56 26.20 -5.58
CA MET A 23 -13.19 26.52 -5.15
C MET A 23 -13.18 27.57 -4.03
N LYS A 24 -13.99 28.64 -4.17
CA LYS A 24 -14.16 29.66 -3.11
C LYS A 24 -14.82 29.10 -1.86
N PHE A 25 -15.75 28.15 -1.98
CA PHE A 25 -16.39 27.52 -0.82
C PHE A 25 -15.46 26.59 -0.06
N THR A 26 -14.61 25.84 -0.75
CA THR A 26 -13.58 24.99 -0.15
C THR A 26 -12.48 25.83 0.48
N LEU A 27 -12.03 26.90 -0.20
CA LEU A 27 -11.07 27.86 0.36
C LEU A 27 -11.67 28.59 1.57
N PHE A 28 -12.94 28.97 1.53
CA PHE A 28 -13.67 29.56 2.66
C PHE A 28 -13.81 28.58 3.83
N LYS A 29 -14.14 27.31 3.57
CA LYS A 29 -14.16 26.27 4.62
C LYS A 29 -12.77 26.00 5.19
N ILE A 30 -11.73 25.99 4.37
CA ILE A 30 -10.32 25.84 4.81
C ILE A 30 -9.92 27.05 5.66
N VAL A 31 -10.20 28.26 5.20
CA VAL A 31 -9.95 29.50 5.96
C VAL A 31 -10.78 29.50 7.24
N LEU A 32 -12.03 29.04 7.24
CA LEU A 32 -12.87 28.97 8.42
C LEU A 32 -12.40 27.89 9.41
N ILE A 33 -11.94 26.72 8.94
CA ILE A 33 -11.38 25.65 9.80
C ILE A 33 -10.03 26.08 10.36
N LEU A 34 -9.17 26.71 9.56
CA LEU A 34 -7.92 27.33 10.02
C LEU A 34 -8.21 28.46 11.01
N PHE A 35 -9.18 29.33 10.71
CA PHE A 35 -9.57 30.43 11.59
C PHE A 35 -10.18 29.91 12.89
N LEU A 36 -11.06 28.91 12.88
CA LEU A 36 -11.62 28.30 14.09
C LEU A 36 -10.57 27.52 14.91
N SER A 37 -9.54 26.97 14.27
CA SER A 37 -8.44 26.29 14.97
C SER A 37 -7.38 27.25 15.55
N PHE A 38 -7.32 28.51 15.08
CA PHE A 38 -6.42 29.55 15.59
C PHE A 38 -7.12 30.62 16.46
N ALA A 39 -8.40 30.93 16.23
CA ALA A 39 -9.10 32.08 16.83
C ALA A 39 -9.80 31.77 18.17
N PHE A 40 -9.79 30.52 18.63
CA PHE A 40 -10.24 30.18 19.99
C PHE A 40 -9.03 29.83 20.88
N PRO A 41 -8.42 30.80 21.58
CA PRO A 41 -7.67 30.48 22.77
C PRO A 41 -8.62 29.84 23.80
N PHE A 42 -8.17 28.74 24.37
CA PHE A 42 -8.89 27.73 25.17
C PHE A 42 -9.61 28.22 26.44
N ASN A 43 -9.73 29.52 26.71
CA ASN A 43 -10.24 30.03 27.99
C ASN A 43 -11.77 30.03 28.15
N LEU A 44 -12.55 29.79 27.09
CA LEU A 44 -14.02 29.67 27.23
C LEU A 44 -14.57 28.23 27.26
N TYR A 45 -13.74 27.20 27.03
CA TYR A 45 -14.18 25.80 27.11
C TYR A 45 -13.82 25.11 28.43
N ALA A 46 -12.97 25.73 29.26
CA ALA A 46 -12.70 25.27 30.63
C ALA A 46 -13.95 25.32 31.54
N THR A 47 -14.99 26.04 31.16
CA THR A 47 -16.28 26.09 31.89
C THR A 47 -17.29 25.06 31.41
N PHE A 48 -17.10 24.43 30.25
CA PHE A 48 -17.96 23.34 29.76
C PHE A 48 -17.40 21.93 30.01
N SER A 49 -16.14 21.81 30.47
CA SER A 49 -15.57 20.53 30.91
C SER A 49 -16.19 19.98 32.21
N HIS A 50 -17.13 20.70 32.83
CA HIS A 50 -17.80 20.26 34.05
C HIS A 50 -19.17 19.59 33.86
N TYR A 51 -19.70 19.47 32.64
CA TYR A 51 -21.07 18.93 32.45
C TYR A 51 -21.27 17.88 31.35
N VAL A 52 -20.22 17.16 30.95
CA VAL A 52 -20.37 15.90 30.21
C VAL A 52 -19.32 14.89 30.67
N GLY A 53 -19.75 13.96 31.53
CA GLY A 53 -19.12 12.65 31.72
C GLY A 53 -17.66 12.66 32.16
N SER A 54 -17.46 12.80 33.47
CA SER A 54 -16.26 12.48 34.23
C SER A 54 -15.59 11.15 33.82
N HIS A 55 -14.26 11.20 33.70
CA HIS A 55 -13.33 10.08 33.91
C HIS A 55 -13.71 8.71 33.35
N THR A 56 -13.48 8.48 32.06
CA THR A 56 -12.83 7.23 31.68
C THR A 56 -11.33 7.45 31.71
N SER A 57 -10.71 7.12 32.84
CA SER A 57 -9.30 6.77 32.84
C SER A 57 -9.14 5.65 31.81
N ILE A 58 -8.54 5.98 30.67
CA ILE A 58 -8.17 4.97 29.68
C ILE A 58 -7.03 4.20 30.35
N ARG A 59 -7.39 3.19 31.16
CA ARG A 59 -6.47 2.20 31.71
C ARG A 59 -5.70 1.62 30.53
N HIS A 60 -4.42 1.33 30.75
CA HIS A 60 -3.60 0.55 29.84
C HIS A 60 -4.32 -0.76 29.51
N LEU A 61 -5.12 -0.75 28.45
CA LEU A 61 -5.76 -1.93 27.91
C LEU A 61 -4.79 -2.44 26.84
N ASN A 62 -4.18 -3.59 27.15
CA ASN A 62 -3.63 -4.46 26.12
C ASN A 62 -4.72 -4.94 25.14
N ASP A 63 -6.00 -4.71 25.49
CA ASP A 63 -7.17 -4.91 24.65
C ASP A 63 -7.46 -3.63 23.84
N GLY A 64 -7.68 -3.77 22.52
CA GLY A 64 -7.92 -2.64 21.63
C GLY A 64 -9.15 -1.80 22.01
N ILE A 65 -9.22 -0.57 21.50
CA ILE A 65 -10.40 0.29 21.61
C ILE A 65 -11.39 -0.10 20.51
N GLU A 66 -12.61 -0.49 20.87
CA GLU A 66 -13.62 -0.89 19.90
C GLU A 66 -14.85 0.03 19.92
N LYS A 67 -15.40 0.31 18.74
CA LYS A 67 -16.73 0.92 18.51
C LYS A 67 -17.01 2.19 19.34
N THR A 68 -15.97 2.94 19.66
CA THR A 68 -16.06 4.09 20.56
C THR A 68 -16.18 5.40 19.78
N LEU A 69 -17.02 6.32 20.28
CA LEU A 69 -17.18 7.67 19.74
C LEU A 69 -16.38 8.68 20.57
N PHE A 70 -15.40 9.32 19.94
CA PHE A 70 -14.62 10.41 20.49
C PHE A 70 -15.04 11.72 19.84
N LYS A 71 -15.42 12.73 20.64
CA LYS A 71 -15.76 14.06 20.15
C LYS A 71 -14.89 15.12 20.81
N TYR A 72 -14.38 16.07 20.03
CA TYR A 72 -13.67 17.26 20.52
C TYR A 72 -12.46 16.96 21.42
N ARG A 73 -11.84 15.78 21.24
CA ARG A 73 -10.71 15.34 22.06
C ARG A 73 -9.38 15.66 21.41
N HIS A 74 -8.38 15.95 22.25
CA HIS A 74 -6.99 16.03 21.85
C HIS A 74 -6.24 14.75 22.26
N PHE A 75 -5.61 14.09 21.30
CA PHE A 75 -4.72 12.96 21.51
C PHE A 75 -3.29 13.38 21.18
N ASN A 76 -2.39 13.21 22.15
CA ASN A 76 -0.96 13.52 22.03
C ASN A 76 -0.05 12.33 22.40
N LYS A 77 -0.63 11.14 22.51
CA LYS A 77 0.04 9.87 22.83
C LYS A 77 -0.57 8.76 21.96
N ASP A 78 0.13 7.64 21.85
CA ASP A 78 -0.25 6.46 21.02
C ASP A 78 -1.44 5.66 21.58
N ILE A 79 -2.37 6.28 22.30
CA ILE A 79 -3.51 5.63 22.98
C ILE A 79 -4.46 4.95 21.97
N VAL A 80 -4.50 5.44 20.74
CA VAL A 80 -5.42 5.00 19.67
C VAL A 80 -4.76 4.06 18.66
N ARG A 81 -3.63 3.44 19.03
CA ARG A 81 -2.86 2.57 18.14
C ARG A 81 -3.65 1.33 17.67
N HIS A 82 -4.49 0.77 18.54
CA HIS A 82 -5.32 -0.40 18.27
C HIS A 82 -6.81 -0.03 18.38
N ALA A 83 -7.28 0.89 17.53
CA ALA A 83 -8.69 1.27 17.46
C ALA A 83 -9.42 0.52 16.32
N THR A 84 -10.61 0.00 16.55
CA THR A 84 -11.45 -0.63 15.52
C THR A 84 -12.90 -0.16 15.63
N GLY A 85 -13.51 0.19 14.49
CA GLY A 85 -14.91 0.66 14.45
C GLY A 85 -15.15 1.98 15.18
N CYS A 86 -14.10 2.73 15.54
CA CYS A 86 -14.22 3.95 16.32
C CYS A 86 -14.55 5.15 15.42
N SER A 87 -15.22 6.15 15.99
CA SER A 87 -15.51 7.41 15.31
C SER A 87 -14.87 8.58 16.05
N PHE A 88 -14.12 9.39 15.32
CA PHE A 88 -13.44 10.57 15.81
C PHE A 88 -14.08 11.79 15.14
N VAL A 89 -14.69 12.66 15.93
CA VAL A 89 -15.40 13.85 15.43
C VAL A 89 -14.76 15.09 16.02
N MET A 90 -14.21 15.92 15.13
CA MET A 90 -13.55 17.19 15.49
C MET A 90 -12.44 16.99 16.53
N CYS A 91 -11.71 15.87 16.40
CA CYS A 91 -10.58 15.54 17.25
C CYS A 91 -9.27 16.11 16.70
N ARG A 92 -8.36 16.47 17.59
CA ARG A 92 -6.97 16.78 17.25
C ARG A 92 -6.09 15.60 17.65
N LEU A 93 -5.26 15.14 16.73
CA LEU A 93 -4.23 14.14 16.97
C LEU A 93 -2.89 14.80 16.63
N SER A 94 -1.96 14.87 17.57
CA SER A 94 -0.70 15.57 17.35
C SER A 94 0.51 14.85 17.91
N ASN A 95 1.62 14.83 17.17
CA ASN A 95 2.90 14.25 17.59
C ASN A 95 2.80 12.75 17.95
N ILE A 96 2.08 11.99 17.13
CA ILE A 96 1.88 10.54 17.30
C ILE A 96 2.80 9.81 16.31
N SER A 97 3.74 9.02 16.82
CA SER A 97 4.75 8.35 16.00
C SER A 97 4.27 7.00 15.45
N SER A 98 3.22 6.41 16.03
CA SER A 98 2.60 5.20 15.52
C SER A 98 1.09 5.24 15.65
N PHE A 99 0.46 5.73 14.58
CA PHE A 99 -0.98 5.84 14.47
C PHE A 99 -1.54 4.73 13.57
N LEU A 100 -2.56 4.02 14.08
CA LEU A 100 -3.27 2.92 13.43
C LEU A 100 -2.36 1.74 13.03
N HIS A 101 -2.30 0.74 13.92
CA HIS A 101 -1.68 -0.54 13.66
C HIS A 101 -2.49 -1.36 12.62
N SER A 102 -1.93 -2.39 12.00
CA SER A 102 -2.64 -3.26 11.03
C SER A 102 -3.86 -4.00 11.62
N ALA A 103 -3.96 -4.06 12.95
CA ALA A 103 -5.14 -4.60 13.64
C ALA A 103 -6.33 -3.64 13.63
N SER A 104 -6.07 -2.34 13.40
CA SER A 104 -7.10 -1.33 13.29
C SER A 104 -7.86 -1.42 11.98
N SER A 105 -9.17 -1.24 12.04
CA SER A 105 -10.02 -1.20 10.85
C SER A 105 -11.32 -0.45 11.12
N HIS A 106 -12.03 -0.07 10.06
CA HIS A 106 -13.39 0.50 10.17
C HIS A 106 -13.48 1.81 10.99
N ASN A 107 -12.38 2.56 11.13
CA ASN A 107 -12.41 3.82 11.86
C ASN A 107 -12.83 4.98 10.97
N THR A 108 -13.58 5.91 11.55
CA THR A 108 -14.06 7.11 10.88
C THR A 108 -13.51 8.37 11.54
N PHE A 109 -13.11 9.34 10.72
CA PHE A 109 -12.57 10.63 11.15
C PHE A 109 -13.34 11.72 10.44
N TYR A 110 -14.01 12.58 11.20
CA TYR A 110 -14.82 13.67 10.69
C TYR A 110 -14.31 14.99 11.22
N SER A 111 -13.91 15.89 10.31
CA SER A 111 -13.38 17.23 10.67
C SER A 111 -12.19 17.18 11.65
N CYS A 112 -11.38 16.14 11.58
CA CYS A 112 -10.24 15.95 12.47
C CYS A 112 -8.98 16.66 11.96
N THR A 113 -8.04 16.95 12.87
CA THR A 113 -6.69 17.41 12.52
C THR A 113 -5.65 16.41 12.98
N LEU A 114 -4.89 15.86 12.05
CA LEU A 114 -3.75 14.97 12.28
C LEU A 114 -2.45 15.71 11.97
N GLU A 115 -1.84 16.27 13.01
CA GLU A 115 -0.61 17.06 12.90
C GLU A 115 0.61 16.27 13.36
N LYS A 116 1.63 16.14 12.50
CA LYS A 116 2.85 15.36 12.79
C LYS A 116 2.51 13.94 13.26
N VAL A 117 1.53 13.33 12.61
CA VAL A 117 1.11 11.96 12.87
C VAL A 117 1.78 11.03 11.85
N THR A 118 2.24 9.88 12.31
CA THR A 118 2.86 8.87 11.45
C THR A 118 2.01 7.60 11.37
N ILE A 119 1.54 7.27 10.17
CA ILE A 119 0.95 5.97 9.84
C ILE A 119 2.02 5.18 9.08
N ALA A 120 2.56 4.14 9.67
CA ALA A 120 3.65 3.39 9.05
C ALA A 120 3.57 1.88 9.24
N ASN A 121 4.09 1.14 8.25
CA ASN A 121 4.23 -0.32 8.28
C ASN A 121 2.90 -1.03 8.59
N SER A 122 1.82 -0.56 7.98
CA SER A 122 0.48 -0.99 8.37
C SER A 122 -0.46 -1.29 7.19
N PHE A 123 -1.33 -2.27 7.39
CA PHE A 123 -2.40 -2.64 6.46
C PHE A 123 -3.73 -2.16 7.02
N GLN A 124 -4.22 -1.05 6.50
CA GLN A 124 -5.46 -0.42 6.93
C GLN A 124 -6.62 -0.83 6.02
N LYS A 125 -7.77 -1.12 6.63
CA LYS A 125 -8.98 -1.51 5.91
C LYS A 125 -10.17 -0.66 6.36
N HIS A 126 -10.97 -0.23 5.40
CA HIS A 126 -12.24 0.45 5.65
C HIS A 126 -12.12 1.73 6.49
N LEU A 127 -11.04 2.51 6.31
CA LEU A 127 -10.94 3.82 6.95
C LEU A 127 -11.79 4.85 6.20
N SER A 128 -12.45 5.74 6.93
CA SER A 128 -13.11 6.90 6.33
C SER A 128 -12.60 8.19 6.93
N PHE A 129 -12.09 9.08 6.08
CA PHE A 129 -11.70 10.43 6.44
C PHE A 129 -12.60 11.42 5.70
N HIS A 130 -13.25 12.28 6.46
CA HIS A 130 -14.11 13.35 5.97
C HIS A 130 -13.62 14.68 6.54
N ASP A 131 -13.42 15.68 5.68
CA ASP A 131 -13.03 17.04 6.06
C ASP A 131 -11.78 17.07 6.98
N THR A 132 -10.87 16.11 6.79
CA THR A 132 -9.77 15.85 7.72
C THR A 132 -8.46 16.46 7.22
N LEU A 133 -7.70 17.09 8.11
CA LEU A 133 -6.43 17.74 7.82
C LEU A 133 -5.26 16.83 8.22
N PHE A 134 -4.34 16.56 7.31
CA PHE A 134 -3.04 15.94 7.57
C PHE A 134 -1.96 17.01 7.44
N ILE A 135 -1.39 17.45 8.56
CA ILE A 135 -0.43 18.56 8.59
C ILE A 135 0.93 18.05 9.03
N LYS A 136 1.96 18.17 8.17
CA LYS A 136 3.33 17.69 8.46
C LYS A 136 3.38 16.22 8.89
N SER A 137 2.39 15.44 8.46
CA SER A 137 2.22 14.03 8.81
C SER A 137 3.01 13.14 7.86
N THR A 138 3.20 11.88 8.23
CA THR A 138 3.89 10.87 7.40
C THR A 138 3.00 9.66 7.21
N ILE A 139 2.88 9.21 5.96
CA ILE A 139 2.28 7.93 5.60
C ILE A 139 3.36 7.12 4.88
N SER A 140 3.74 5.98 5.43
CA SER A 140 4.87 5.23 4.89
C SER A 140 4.79 3.72 4.99
N SER A 141 5.14 3.02 3.90
CA SER A 141 5.21 1.54 3.92
C SER A 141 3.89 0.92 4.37
N SER A 142 2.76 1.52 3.96
CA SER A 142 1.42 1.12 4.36
C SER A 142 0.52 0.87 3.15
N GLN A 143 -0.49 0.02 3.31
CA GLN A 143 -1.57 -0.14 2.34
C GLN A 143 -2.92 0.26 2.96
N PHE A 144 -3.71 1.03 2.23
CA PHE A 144 -5.08 1.38 2.58
C PHE A 144 -6.03 0.69 1.60
N THR A 145 -6.90 -0.18 2.11
CA THR A 145 -7.84 -0.96 1.30
C THR A 145 -9.27 -0.54 1.59
N ASN A 146 -10.08 -0.39 0.55
CA ASN A 146 -11.51 -0.04 0.68
C ASN A 146 -11.74 1.20 1.57
N SER A 147 -10.84 2.19 1.49
CA SER A 147 -10.87 3.38 2.35
C SER A 147 -11.37 4.60 1.58
N SER A 148 -11.96 5.56 2.27
CA SER A 148 -12.56 6.77 1.69
C SER A 148 -11.89 8.01 2.24
N PHE A 149 -11.49 8.91 1.33
CA PHE A 149 -10.95 10.22 1.65
C PHE A 149 -11.81 11.27 0.95
N LYS A 150 -12.59 12.03 1.72
CA LYS A 150 -13.48 13.08 1.20
C LYS A 150 -13.07 14.41 1.80
N SER A 151 -12.81 15.39 0.94
CA SER A 151 -12.47 16.76 1.34
C SER A 151 -11.28 16.81 2.30
N CYS A 152 -10.33 15.88 2.16
CA CYS A 152 -9.14 15.82 2.99
C CYS A 152 -8.02 16.69 2.43
N LEU A 153 -7.31 17.38 3.31
CA LEU A 153 -6.17 18.22 2.96
C LEU A 153 -4.87 17.62 3.50
N PHE A 154 -3.95 17.30 2.61
CA PHE A 154 -2.60 16.86 2.95
C PHE A 154 -1.63 18.02 2.76
N SER A 155 -1.28 18.70 3.85
CA SER A 155 -0.38 19.85 3.86
C SER A 155 0.99 19.45 4.40
N LYS A 156 2.04 19.61 3.57
CA LYS A 156 3.43 19.25 3.92
C LYS A 156 3.56 17.79 4.39
N THR A 157 2.71 16.90 3.86
CA THR A 157 2.68 15.48 4.24
C THR A 157 3.69 14.70 3.41
N LYS A 158 4.40 13.76 4.04
CA LYS A 158 5.30 12.84 3.34
C LYS A 158 4.57 11.52 3.09
N ILE A 159 4.37 11.16 1.82
CA ILE A 159 3.75 9.90 1.43
C ILE A 159 4.79 9.07 0.69
N LYS A 160 5.23 7.96 1.30
CA LYS A 160 6.25 7.09 0.73
C LYS A 160 5.84 5.62 0.75
N ASN A 161 6.22 4.84 -0.25
CA ASN A 161 6.06 3.39 -0.26
C ASN A 161 4.62 2.95 0.11
N THR A 162 3.62 3.65 -0.41
CA THR A 162 2.23 3.55 0.06
C THR A 162 1.33 3.09 -1.07
N VAL A 163 0.41 2.18 -0.76
CA VAL A 163 -0.57 1.66 -1.71
C VAL A 163 -1.97 2.00 -1.26
N PHE A 164 -2.70 2.73 -2.10
CA PHE A 164 -4.15 2.86 -1.97
C PHE A 164 -4.77 1.85 -2.92
N TYR A 165 -5.60 0.94 -2.38
CA TYR A 165 -6.27 -0.11 -3.14
C TYR A 165 -7.78 -0.03 -2.95
N LYS A 166 -8.55 -0.03 -4.05
CA LYS A 166 -10.03 0.05 -4.02
C LYS A 166 -10.55 1.20 -3.14
N SER A 167 -9.81 2.30 -3.10
CA SER A 167 -10.08 3.44 -2.23
C SER A 167 -10.56 4.65 -3.04
N SER A 168 -11.34 5.54 -2.43
CA SER A 168 -11.87 6.73 -3.08
C SER A 168 -11.21 8.00 -2.55
N PHE A 169 -10.96 8.95 -3.45
CA PHE A 169 -10.56 10.32 -3.12
C PHE A 169 -11.47 11.29 -3.85
N THR A 170 -12.04 12.23 -3.10
CA THR A 170 -12.98 13.23 -3.64
C THR A 170 -12.69 14.57 -3.00
N TYR A 171 -12.40 15.58 -3.81
CA TYR A 171 -11.97 16.92 -3.39
C TYR A 171 -10.75 16.91 -2.45
N CYS A 172 -9.77 16.03 -2.71
CA CYS A 172 -8.55 15.95 -1.92
C CYS A 172 -7.42 16.81 -2.51
N SER A 173 -6.69 17.53 -1.65
CA SER A 173 -5.52 18.35 -2.05
C SER A 173 -4.24 17.88 -1.36
N PHE A 174 -3.11 18.02 -2.04
CA PHE A 174 -1.79 17.55 -1.61
C PHE A 174 -0.75 18.68 -1.54
N ASN A 175 -1.15 19.86 -1.04
CA ASN A 175 -0.30 21.04 -0.96
C ASN A 175 1.05 20.78 -0.27
N ALA A 176 2.14 21.10 -0.98
CA ALA A 176 3.52 20.97 -0.53
C ALA A 176 3.88 19.56 -0.01
N SER A 177 3.15 18.54 -0.46
CA SER A 177 3.35 17.16 -0.05
C SER A 177 4.29 16.43 -1.02
N SER A 178 5.05 15.47 -0.51
CA SER A 178 6.04 14.71 -1.29
C SER A 178 5.59 13.28 -1.51
N PHE A 179 5.84 12.75 -2.71
CA PHE A 179 5.49 11.38 -3.10
C PHE A 179 6.75 10.59 -3.47
N GLN A 180 6.87 9.39 -2.94
CA GLN A 180 7.90 8.43 -3.32
C GLN A 180 7.29 7.03 -3.38
N SER A 181 7.28 6.38 -4.54
CA SER A 181 6.77 5.01 -4.68
C SER A 181 5.34 4.85 -4.14
N VAL A 182 4.42 5.71 -4.61
CA VAL A 182 3.01 5.71 -4.20
C VAL A 182 2.14 5.15 -5.32
N LEU A 183 1.28 4.19 -5.01
CA LEU A 183 0.40 3.52 -5.98
C LEU A 183 -1.07 3.78 -5.62
N PHE A 184 -1.89 4.14 -6.60
CA PHE A 184 -3.35 4.22 -6.49
C PHE A 184 -3.97 3.15 -7.40
N LEU A 185 -4.21 1.95 -6.87
CA LEU A 185 -4.67 0.79 -7.63
C LEU A 185 -6.18 0.57 -7.45
N ALA A 186 -6.92 0.45 -8.56
CA ALA A 186 -8.38 0.35 -8.54
C ALA A 186 -9.06 1.46 -7.71
N CYS A 187 -8.46 2.66 -7.66
CA CYS A 187 -8.99 3.80 -6.93
C CYS A 187 -9.96 4.62 -7.78
N THR A 188 -10.94 5.25 -7.13
CA THR A 188 -11.79 6.28 -7.73
C THR A 188 -11.28 7.65 -7.32
N LEU A 189 -11.02 8.52 -8.28
CA LEU A 189 -10.43 9.84 -8.07
C LEU A 189 -11.23 10.84 -8.90
N ASP A 190 -11.70 11.93 -8.29
CA ASP A 190 -12.33 13.03 -9.02
C ASP A 190 -11.31 13.91 -9.75
N ASP A 191 -11.78 14.68 -10.73
CA ASP A 191 -10.93 15.51 -11.59
C ASP A 191 -10.07 16.50 -10.79
N PHE A 192 -10.61 17.04 -9.70
CA PHE A 192 -9.86 17.92 -8.81
C PHE A 192 -8.66 17.20 -8.20
N THR A 193 -8.87 16.03 -7.59
CA THR A 193 -7.78 15.26 -6.97
C THR A 193 -6.77 14.77 -8.02
N LEU A 194 -7.24 14.37 -9.21
CA LEU A 194 -6.35 13.99 -10.31
C LEU A 194 -5.44 15.14 -10.75
N ASN A 195 -5.96 16.37 -10.81
CA ASN A 195 -5.16 17.55 -11.11
C ASN A 195 -4.10 17.84 -10.05
N GLU A 196 -4.42 17.67 -8.76
CA GLU A 196 -3.47 17.82 -7.64
C GLU A 196 -2.34 16.78 -7.70
N LEU A 197 -2.63 15.57 -8.19
CA LEU A 197 -1.64 14.50 -8.33
C LEU A 197 -0.81 14.62 -9.63
N LYS A 198 -1.21 15.50 -10.56
CA LYS A 198 -0.50 15.71 -11.82
C LYS A 198 0.91 16.25 -11.55
N GLY A 199 1.91 15.63 -12.18
CA GLY A 199 3.32 16.00 -12.00
C GLY A 199 3.97 15.40 -10.76
N THR A 200 3.22 14.68 -9.91
CA THR A 200 3.82 13.87 -8.83
C THR A 200 4.41 12.57 -9.39
N SER A 201 5.17 11.85 -8.56
CA SER A 201 5.70 10.51 -8.87
C SER A 201 4.68 9.38 -8.65
N ALA A 202 3.43 9.70 -8.27
CA ALA A 202 2.41 8.71 -8.00
C ALA A 202 2.01 7.93 -9.26
N ILE A 203 1.81 6.62 -9.10
CA ILE A 203 1.39 5.73 -10.18
C ILE A 203 -0.11 5.51 -10.06
N MET A 204 -0.84 5.86 -11.13
CA MET A 204 -2.30 5.91 -11.15
C MET A 204 -2.87 4.71 -11.92
N GLY A 205 -3.64 3.88 -11.23
CA GLY A 205 -4.29 2.71 -11.77
C GLY A 205 -3.32 1.60 -12.20
N PHE A 206 -3.89 0.49 -12.67
CA PHE A 206 -3.10 -0.60 -13.25
C PHE A 206 -2.43 -0.19 -14.56
N ASP A 207 -3.05 0.69 -15.35
CA ASP A 207 -2.42 1.22 -16.57
C ASP A 207 -1.18 2.07 -16.27
N GLY A 208 -1.22 2.87 -15.20
CA GLY A 208 -0.04 3.57 -14.71
C GLY A 208 1.06 2.59 -14.31
N LEU A 209 0.71 1.49 -13.65
CA LEU A 209 1.67 0.45 -13.26
C LEU A 209 2.29 -0.24 -14.49
N VAL A 210 1.50 -0.52 -15.53
CA VAL A 210 2.00 -1.05 -16.81
C VAL A 210 2.93 -0.04 -17.50
N LYS A 211 2.60 1.26 -17.46
CA LYS A 211 3.49 2.32 -17.99
C LYS A 211 4.80 2.40 -17.18
N ALA A 212 4.75 2.26 -15.87
CA ALA A 212 5.93 2.20 -15.01
C ALA A 212 6.82 1.00 -15.34
N ALA A 213 6.21 -0.17 -15.60
CA ALA A 213 6.93 -1.36 -16.05
C ALA A 213 7.62 -1.16 -17.41
N LYS A 214 6.93 -0.57 -18.38
CA LYS A 214 7.54 -0.19 -19.68
C LYS A 214 8.76 0.72 -19.52
N LYS A 215 8.71 1.63 -18.55
CA LYS A 215 9.84 2.51 -18.18
C LYS A 215 10.89 1.84 -17.29
N LYS A 216 10.73 0.54 -16.97
CA LYS A 216 11.59 -0.24 -16.05
C LYS A 216 11.77 0.43 -14.69
N GLN A 217 10.74 1.13 -14.22
CA GLN A 217 10.80 1.88 -12.98
C GLN A 217 11.06 0.97 -11.77
N LEU A 218 11.85 1.46 -10.82
CA LEU A 218 12.10 0.80 -9.54
C LEU A 218 10.95 1.08 -8.56
N LEU A 219 10.31 0.02 -8.11
CA LEU A 219 9.36 0.00 -7.01
C LEU A 219 10.03 -0.64 -5.80
N SER A 220 10.36 0.18 -4.81
CA SER A 220 11.04 -0.26 -3.60
C SER A 220 10.12 -0.23 -2.39
N HIS A 221 10.20 -1.24 -1.53
CA HIS A 221 9.51 -1.27 -0.23
C HIS A 221 7.98 -1.18 -0.33
N ILE A 222 7.39 -1.61 -1.45
CA ILE A 222 5.94 -1.55 -1.64
C ILE A 222 5.28 -2.69 -0.86
N PRO A 223 4.34 -2.41 0.06
CA PRO A 223 3.47 -3.42 0.63
C PRO A 223 2.30 -3.70 -0.32
N LEU A 224 2.18 -4.95 -0.78
CA LEU A 224 1.03 -5.41 -1.58
C LEU A 224 0.35 -6.53 -0.80
N GLN A 225 -0.91 -6.32 -0.42
CA GLN A 225 -1.71 -7.35 0.24
C GLN A 225 -3.08 -7.53 -0.41
N GLY A 226 -3.45 -8.76 -0.78
CA GLY A 226 -4.81 -9.07 -1.25
C GLY A 226 -5.17 -8.41 -2.59
N ILE A 227 -4.17 -8.09 -3.41
CA ILE A 227 -4.37 -7.43 -4.71
C ILE A 227 -4.38 -8.48 -5.81
N SER A 228 -5.31 -8.32 -6.76
CA SER A 228 -5.35 -9.14 -7.97
C SER A 228 -4.75 -8.38 -9.14
N PHE A 229 -3.72 -8.97 -9.75
CA PHE A 229 -3.09 -8.54 -10.98
C PHE A 229 -3.54 -9.50 -12.08
N HIS A 230 -4.46 -9.04 -12.93
CA HIS A 230 -5.08 -9.87 -13.96
C HIS A 230 -4.65 -9.38 -15.35
N SER A 231 -3.97 -10.24 -16.11
CA SER A 231 -3.55 -10.00 -17.49
C SER A 231 -2.70 -8.73 -17.67
N LEU A 232 -1.93 -8.34 -16.65
CA LEU A 232 -1.09 -7.15 -16.72
C LEU A 232 0.26 -7.46 -17.37
N ASN A 233 0.74 -6.51 -18.18
CA ASN A 233 2.10 -6.55 -18.69
C ASN A 233 3.03 -5.73 -17.79
N LEU A 234 3.72 -6.43 -16.90
CA LEU A 234 4.73 -5.89 -15.99
C LEU A 234 6.16 -6.24 -16.46
N SER A 235 6.35 -6.48 -17.75
CA SER A 235 7.65 -6.82 -18.31
C SER A 235 8.67 -5.72 -18.04
N GLY A 236 9.85 -6.11 -17.55
CA GLY A 236 10.95 -5.19 -17.23
C GLY A 236 10.79 -4.40 -15.92
N ILE A 237 9.69 -4.56 -15.17
CA ILE A 237 9.53 -3.89 -13.87
C ILE A 237 10.66 -4.28 -12.92
N ARG A 238 11.08 -3.33 -12.08
CA ARG A 238 12.06 -3.59 -11.02
C ARG A 238 11.37 -3.51 -9.66
N ILE A 239 11.36 -4.61 -8.92
CA ILE A 239 10.77 -4.68 -7.58
C ILE A 239 11.90 -4.98 -6.60
N GLN A 240 12.01 -4.18 -5.55
CA GLN A 240 13.05 -4.32 -4.55
C GLN A 240 12.49 -4.21 -3.13
N ALA A 241 12.99 -5.03 -2.21
CA ALA A 241 12.68 -4.94 -0.78
C ALA A 241 11.17 -4.89 -0.47
N SER A 242 10.34 -5.49 -1.32
CA SER A 242 8.88 -5.36 -1.26
C SER A 242 8.24 -6.61 -0.64
N SER A 243 7.13 -6.41 0.06
CA SER A 243 6.36 -7.48 0.69
C SER A 243 5.08 -7.69 -0.10
N ILE A 244 4.93 -8.89 -0.67
CA ILE A 244 3.78 -9.29 -1.48
C ILE A 244 3.07 -10.44 -0.76
N LYS A 245 1.89 -10.17 -0.23
CA LYS A 245 1.12 -11.10 0.58
C LYS A 245 -0.28 -11.32 0.02
N ASP A 246 -0.81 -12.54 0.05
CA ASP A 246 -2.21 -12.84 -0.33
C ASP A 246 -2.59 -12.36 -1.75
N CYS A 247 -1.61 -12.15 -2.64
CA CYS A 247 -1.83 -11.56 -3.96
C CYS A 247 -2.06 -12.64 -5.03
N ILE A 248 -2.84 -12.28 -6.06
CA ILE A 248 -3.15 -13.17 -7.19
C ILE A 248 -2.57 -12.56 -8.46
N PHE A 249 -1.79 -13.35 -9.19
CA PHE A 249 -1.19 -12.99 -10.47
C PHE A 249 -1.69 -13.95 -11.54
N PHE A 250 -2.80 -13.59 -12.19
CA PHE A 250 -3.39 -14.38 -13.27
C PHE A 250 -2.96 -13.81 -14.61
N LYS A 251 -2.35 -14.61 -15.49
CA LYS A 251 -1.85 -14.19 -16.81
C LYS A 251 -0.95 -12.95 -16.78
N THR A 252 -0.30 -12.68 -15.64
CA THR A 252 0.57 -11.50 -15.49
C THR A 252 1.95 -11.78 -16.05
N ASN A 253 2.46 -10.85 -16.85
CA ASN A 253 3.75 -10.98 -17.51
C ASN A 253 4.84 -10.18 -16.76
N PHE A 254 5.78 -10.90 -16.16
CA PHE A 254 6.99 -10.40 -15.50
C PHE A 254 8.26 -10.67 -16.33
N LYS A 255 8.14 -10.88 -17.64
CA LYS A 255 9.28 -11.12 -18.54
C LYS A 255 10.35 -10.04 -18.36
N LEU A 256 11.62 -10.43 -18.29
CA LEU A 256 12.77 -9.51 -18.11
C LEU A 256 12.71 -8.63 -16.85
N SER A 257 11.81 -8.93 -15.90
CA SER A 257 11.75 -8.21 -14.63
C SER A 257 12.99 -8.48 -13.76
N SER A 258 13.28 -7.56 -12.84
CA SER A 258 14.26 -7.76 -11.78
C SER A 258 13.55 -7.65 -10.44
N ILE A 259 13.58 -8.73 -9.66
CA ILE A 259 12.94 -8.78 -8.35
C ILE A 259 14.01 -9.15 -7.34
N SER A 260 14.29 -8.28 -6.38
CA SER A 260 15.34 -8.51 -5.39
C SER A 260 14.87 -8.22 -3.97
N LEU A 261 15.41 -8.94 -2.99
CA LEU A 261 15.12 -8.67 -1.56
C LEU A 261 13.63 -8.71 -1.21
N SER A 262 12.80 -9.36 -2.03
CA SER A 262 11.35 -9.30 -1.93
C SER A 262 10.78 -10.63 -1.48
N THR A 263 9.69 -10.57 -0.73
CA THR A 263 9.02 -11.74 -0.16
C THR A 263 7.63 -11.90 -0.77
N PHE A 264 7.29 -13.16 -1.06
CA PHE A 264 5.98 -13.57 -1.54
C PHE A 264 5.40 -14.55 -0.53
N PHE A 265 4.32 -14.19 0.14
CA PHE A 265 3.68 -15.01 1.16
C PHE A 265 2.23 -15.29 0.77
N ASP A 266 1.83 -16.56 0.76
CA ASP A 266 0.46 -16.97 0.43
C ASP A 266 -0.04 -16.37 -0.90
N THR A 267 0.81 -16.45 -1.92
CA THR A 267 0.52 -15.88 -3.24
C THR A 267 0.10 -16.95 -4.23
N ARG A 268 -0.73 -16.56 -5.20
CA ARG A 268 -1.16 -17.44 -6.29
C ARG A 268 -0.74 -16.88 -7.63
N PHE A 269 0.10 -17.61 -8.35
CA PHE A 269 0.44 -17.34 -9.73
C PHE A 269 -0.26 -18.37 -10.62
N ASN A 270 -1.07 -17.90 -11.56
CA ASN A 270 -1.67 -18.78 -12.57
C ASN A 270 -1.41 -18.22 -13.96
N LYS A 271 -0.79 -19.02 -14.84
CA LYS A 271 -0.46 -18.62 -16.22
C LYS A 271 0.44 -17.37 -16.29
N ALA A 272 1.21 -17.10 -15.23
CA ALA A 272 2.13 -15.98 -15.17
C ALA A 272 3.44 -16.32 -15.92
N SER A 273 4.14 -15.30 -16.41
CA SER A 273 5.44 -15.50 -17.06
C SER A 273 6.54 -14.69 -16.38
N PHE A 274 7.57 -15.39 -15.92
CA PHE A 274 8.86 -14.87 -15.46
C PHE A 274 9.97 -15.16 -16.48
N TYR A 275 9.62 -15.31 -17.77
CA TYR A 275 10.58 -15.62 -18.81
C TYR A 275 11.73 -14.60 -18.83
N LYS A 276 12.98 -15.08 -18.73
CA LYS A 276 14.19 -14.24 -18.61
C LYS A 276 14.16 -13.22 -17.45
N ALA A 277 13.35 -13.43 -16.42
CA ALA A 277 13.39 -12.60 -15.22
C ALA A 277 14.60 -12.96 -14.33
N THR A 278 15.03 -12.00 -13.51
CA THR A 278 16.07 -12.20 -12.51
C THR A 278 15.47 -12.02 -11.13
N LEU A 279 15.47 -13.07 -10.32
CA LEU A 279 14.99 -13.07 -8.94
C LEU A 279 16.16 -13.35 -8.00
N THR A 280 16.44 -12.45 -7.06
CA THR A 280 17.56 -12.58 -6.13
C THR A 280 17.24 -12.26 -4.67
N ASN A 281 17.88 -12.97 -3.75
CA ASN A 281 17.87 -12.66 -2.31
C ASN A 281 16.45 -12.54 -1.72
N GLY A 282 15.51 -13.40 -2.13
CA GLY A 282 14.10 -13.29 -1.79
C GLY A 282 13.49 -14.62 -1.38
N SER A 283 12.18 -14.64 -1.17
CA SER A 283 11.48 -15.87 -0.81
C SER A 283 10.08 -15.97 -1.36
N PHE A 284 9.63 -17.22 -1.56
CA PHE A 284 8.24 -17.59 -1.73
C PHE A 284 7.87 -18.56 -0.62
N SER A 285 6.81 -18.27 0.11
CA SER A 285 6.30 -19.12 1.18
C SER A 285 4.81 -19.37 1.01
N TYR A 286 4.35 -20.59 1.25
CA TYR A 286 2.93 -20.97 1.21
C TYR A 286 2.23 -20.62 -0.11
N SER A 287 2.98 -20.56 -1.20
CA SER A 287 2.49 -20.02 -2.47
C SER A 287 2.22 -21.14 -3.47
N THR A 288 1.29 -20.90 -4.40
CA THR A 288 0.98 -21.84 -5.48
C THR A 288 1.30 -21.21 -6.82
N LEU A 289 2.07 -21.93 -7.64
CA LEU A 289 2.45 -21.54 -8.99
C LEU A 289 1.94 -22.59 -9.97
N THR A 290 0.93 -22.23 -10.76
CA THR A 290 0.29 -23.13 -11.73
C THR A 290 0.43 -22.57 -13.15
N ASP A 291 0.87 -23.40 -14.09
CA ASP A 291 1.08 -22.99 -15.50
C ASP A 291 2.06 -21.81 -15.63
N VAL A 292 3.07 -21.73 -14.77
CA VAL A 292 4.01 -20.60 -14.72
C VAL A 292 5.24 -20.88 -15.57
N ASP A 293 5.74 -19.84 -16.24
CA ASP A 293 6.95 -19.92 -17.05
C ASP A 293 8.13 -19.20 -16.41
N PHE A 294 9.12 -19.96 -15.92
CA PHE A 294 10.42 -19.48 -15.47
C PHE A 294 11.54 -19.75 -16.49
N SER A 295 11.22 -20.02 -17.75
CA SER A 295 12.24 -20.41 -18.71
C SER A 295 13.27 -19.28 -18.92
N SER A 296 14.55 -19.66 -19.03
CA SER A 296 15.69 -18.75 -19.13
C SER A 296 15.81 -17.72 -17.99
N SER A 297 15.13 -17.93 -16.87
CA SER A 297 15.23 -17.03 -15.70
C SER A 297 16.49 -17.29 -14.89
N VAL A 298 16.88 -16.31 -14.08
CA VAL A 298 17.97 -16.43 -13.10
C VAL A 298 17.37 -16.36 -11.70
N LEU A 299 17.55 -17.43 -10.93
CA LEU A 299 17.13 -17.53 -9.53
C LEU A 299 18.39 -17.67 -8.66
N LYS A 300 18.67 -16.68 -7.81
CA LYS A 300 19.84 -16.74 -6.91
C LYS A 300 19.50 -16.40 -5.48
N ASN A 301 20.04 -17.13 -4.52
CA ASN A 301 19.81 -16.89 -3.09
C ASN A 301 18.30 -16.80 -2.76
N MET A 302 17.50 -17.71 -3.33
CA MET A 302 16.06 -17.74 -3.10
C MET A 302 15.70 -18.90 -2.17
N THR A 303 14.74 -18.65 -1.28
CA THR A 303 14.12 -19.68 -0.46
C THR A 303 12.67 -19.90 -0.89
N PHE A 304 12.34 -21.15 -1.20
CA PHE A 304 10.98 -21.59 -1.44
C PHE A 304 10.57 -22.49 -0.27
N LYS A 305 9.52 -22.12 0.46
CA LYS A 305 9.01 -22.88 1.60
C LYS A 305 7.53 -23.21 1.41
N GLU A 306 7.17 -24.48 1.49
CA GLU A 306 5.77 -24.92 1.36
C GLU A 306 5.13 -24.38 0.06
N VAL A 307 5.89 -24.46 -1.03
CA VAL A 307 5.45 -23.99 -2.35
C VAL A 307 5.03 -25.17 -3.21
N ILE A 308 3.90 -25.03 -3.89
CA ILE A 308 3.41 -25.99 -4.86
C ILE A 308 3.68 -25.45 -6.26
N PHE A 309 4.48 -26.19 -7.03
CA PHE A 309 4.72 -25.93 -8.45
C PHE A 309 3.94 -26.96 -9.28
N LYS A 310 2.97 -26.50 -10.06
CA LYS A 310 2.17 -27.35 -10.95
C LYS A 310 2.30 -26.87 -12.40
N ASN A 311 2.74 -27.75 -13.30
CA ASN A 311 2.95 -27.40 -14.71
C ASN A 311 3.85 -26.17 -14.88
N VAL A 312 4.98 -26.14 -14.17
CA VAL A 312 5.92 -25.02 -14.20
C VAL A 312 7.10 -25.35 -15.11
N ARG A 313 7.44 -24.42 -16.00
CA ARG A 313 8.58 -24.56 -16.91
C ARG A 313 9.81 -23.84 -16.34
N PHE A 314 10.87 -24.59 -16.05
CA PHE A 314 12.16 -24.08 -15.60
C PHE A 314 13.26 -24.21 -16.67
N ASN A 315 12.86 -24.33 -17.93
CA ASN A 315 13.80 -24.69 -19.01
C ASN A 315 14.85 -23.60 -19.21
N ASP A 316 16.12 -24.00 -19.38
CA ASP A 316 17.27 -23.12 -19.52
C ASP A 316 17.46 -22.10 -18.39
N SER A 317 16.78 -22.29 -17.25
CA SER A 317 16.95 -21.39 -16.11
C SER A 317 18.30 -21.65 -15.41
N VAL A 318 18.75 -20.65 -14.65
CA VAL A 318 20.00 -20.69 -13.89
C VAL A 318 19.69 -20.55 -12.41
N TRP A 319 20.00 -21.58 -11.63
CA TRP A 319 19.78 -21.64 -10.20
C TRP A 319 21.11 -21.59 -9.45
N GLY A 320 21.21 -20.70 -8.45
CA GLY A 320 22.38 -20.62 -7.58
C GLY A 320 21.97 -20.39 -6.14
N HIS A 321 22.46 -21.20 -5.20
CA HIS A 321 22.17 -21.02 -3.77
C HIS A 321 20.66 -21.01 -3.48
N LEU A 322 19.94 -22.03 -3.96
CA LEU A 322 18.51 -22.15 -3.73
C LEU A 322 18.22 -23.09 -2.57
N THR A 323 17.19 -22.78 -1.79
CA THR A 323 16.63 -23.71 -0.79
C THR A 323 15.18 -24.00 -1.14
N PHE A 324 14.83 -25.29 -1.25
CA PHE A 324 13.45 -25.77 -1.31
C PHE A 324 13.15 -26.52 -0.02
N ASP A 325 12.20 -26.02 0.76
CA ASP A 325 11.75 -26.61 2.03
C ASP A 325 10.29 -27.00 1.92
N ASN A 326 10.01 -28.29 2.04
CA ASN A 326 8.66 -28.87 1.96
C ASN A 326 7.91 -28.45 0.67
N CYS A 327 8.59 -28.45 -0.48
CA CYS A 327 8.02 -28.04 -1.76
C CYS A 327 7.59 -29.25 -2.60
N THR A 328 6.52 -29.07 -3.38
CA THR A 328 5.97 -30.11 -4.25
C THR A 328 6.10 -29.69 -5.72
N PHE A 329 6.49 -30.64 -6.58
CA PHE A 329 6.66 -30.42 -8.01
C PHE A 329 5.80 -31.40 -8.80
N ILE A 330 4.83 -30.90 -9.55
CA ILE A 330 3.88 -31.68 -10.34
C ILE A 330 4.00 -31.22 -11.78
N ASP A 331 4.24 -32.15 -12.71
CA ASP A 331 4.33 -31.89 -14.16
C ASP A 331 5.28 -30.75 -14.54
N CYS A 332 6.39 -30.60 -13.80
CA CYS A 332 7.37 -29.54 -14.06
C CYS A 332 8.44 -29.98 -15.06
N SER A 333 8.84 -29.06 -15.94
CA SER A 333 9.92 -29.29 -16.91
C SER A 333 11.18 -28.53 -16.49
N PHE A 334 12.33 -29.14 -16.69
CA PHE A 334 13.63 -28.63 -16.26
C PHE A 334 14.68 -28.69 -17.37
N ASP A 335 14.31 -28.83 -18.63
CA ASP A 335 15.25 -29.07 -19.72
C ASP A 335 16.29 -27.94 -19.83
N GLY A 336 17.58 -28.27 -20.00
CA GLY A 336 18.64 -27.26 -20.04
C GLY A 336 18.92 -26.53 -18.71
N LEU A 337 18.23 -26.84 -17.61
CA LEU A 337 18.46 -26.24 -16.28
C LEU A 337 19.95 -26.33 -15.87
N LYS A 338 20.50 -25.19 -15.46
CA LYS A 338 21.83 -25.08 -14.85
C LYS A 338 21.69 -24.75 -13.38
N SER A 339 22.17 -25.62 -12.49
CA SER A 339 22.02 -25.44 -11.05
C SER A 339 23.34 -25.61 -10.29
N SER A 340 23.55 -24.77 -9.27
CA SER A 340 24.59 -24.92 -8.26
C SER A 340 24.05 -24.61 -6.86
N ASN A 341 24.57 -25.29 -5.84
CA ASN A 341 24.23 -25.07 -4.43
C ASN A 341 22.71 -25.09 -4.17
N VAL A 342 22.04 -26.17 -4.58
CA VAL A 342 20.60 -26.37 -4.32
C VAL A 342 20.45 -27.25 -3.08
N LYS A 343 19.80 -26.71 -2.04
CA LYS A 343 19.45 -27.42 -0.82
C LYS A 343 17.99 -27.87 -0.89
N LEU A 344 17.77 -29.17 -0.67
CA LEU A 344 16.43 -29.75 -0.58
C LEU A 344 16.17 -30.18 0.87
N ILE A 345 15.03 -29.76 1.42
CA ILE A 345 14.51 -30.17 2.72
C ILE A 345 13.10 -30.68 2.46
N LYS A 346 12.82 -31.96 2.76
CA LYS A 346 11.49 -32.57 2.59
C LYS A 346 10.86 -32.31 1.21
N SER A 347 11.67 -32.34 0.14
CA SER A 347 11.24 -32.05 -1.24
C SER A 347 11.68 -33.20 -2.18
N PRO A 348 11.14 -34.42 -1.99
CA PRO A 348 11.68 -35.65 -2.59
C PRO A 348 11.56 -35.70 -4.11
N ASP A 349 10.49 -35.13 -4.68
CA ASP A 349 10.20 -35.20 -6.13
C ASP A 349 11.33 -34.61 -6.97
N LEU A 350 11.90 -33.49 -6.51
CA LEU A 350 12.98 -32.79 -7.22
C LEU A 350 14.35 -33.48 -7.06
N GLU A 351 14.55 -34.24 -5.98
CA GLU A 351 15.82 -34.91 -5.71
C GLU A 351 16.16 -35.92 -6.80
N SER A 352 15.16 -36.68 -7.27
CA SER A 352 15.29 -37.65 -8.36
C SER A 352 15.75 -36.98 -9.67
N VAL A 353 15.11 -35.86 -10.03
CA VAL A 353 15.38 -35.08 -11.26
C VAL A 353 16.81 -34.52 -11.26
N LEU A 354 17.26 -33.97 -10.13
CA LEU A 354 18.61 -33.39 -10.04
C LEU A 354 19.71 -34.46 -10.04
N LYS A 355 19.50 -35.62 -9.39
CA LYS A 355 20.46 -36.74 -9.38
C LYS A 355 20.67 -37.34 -10.78
N LEU A 356 19.60 -37.51 -11.56
CA LEU A 356 19.69 -38.03 -12.93
C LEU A 356 20.59 -37.18 -13.82
N LYS A 357 20.57 -35.85 -13.65
CA LYS A 357 21.39 -34.91 -14.42
C LYS A 357 22.87 -34.90 -14.05
N VAL A 358 23.21 -35.16 -12.80
CA VAL A 358 24.62 -35.31 -12.39
C VAL A 358 25.23 -36.52 -13.09
N LYS A 359 24.49 -37.63 -13.17
CA LYS A 359 24.93 -38.85 -13.87
C LYS A 359 25.11 -38.65 -15.38
N THR A 360 24.19 -37.95 -16.04
CA THR A 360 24.31 -37.68 -17.49
C THR A 360 25.47 -36.75 -17.84
N LYS A 361 25.81 -35.80 -16.95
CA LYS A 361 27.00 -34.94 -17.13
C LYS A 361 28.30 -35.72 -16.95
N GLN A 362 28.37 -36.65 -16.00
CA GLN A 362 29.53 -37.52 -15.81
C GLN A 362 29.73 -38.49 -16.98
N GLN A 363 28.64 -39.06 -17.53
CA GLN A 363 28.72 -39.93 -18.70
C GLN A 363 29.20 -39.19 -19.95
N LYS A 364 28.72 -37.97 -20.20
CA LYS A 364 29.17 -37.14 -21.34
C LYS A 364 30.58 -36.56 -21.21
N ALA A 365 31.15 -36.54 -20.00
CA ALA A 365 32.53 -36.10 -19.78
C ALA A 365 33.55 -37.24 -19.92
N ASN A 366 33.06 -38.49 -19.91
CA ASN A 366 33.86 -39.72 -20.02
C ASN A 366 33.79 -40.37 -21.42
N THR A 367 33.10 -39.73 -22.36
CA THR A 367 32.99 -40.07 -23.79
C THR A 367 33.51 -38.90 -24.59
#